data_AF-A0A1Q2M183-F1
#
_entry.id   AF-A0A1Q2M183-F1
#
_cell.length_a   1.000
_cell.length_b   1.000
_cell.length_c   1.000
_cell.angle_alpha   90.00
_cell.angle_beta   90.00
_cell.angle_gamma   90.00
#
_symmetry.space_group_name_H-M   'P 1'
#
loop_
_entity.id
_entity.type
_entity.pdbx_description
1 polymer ?
#
loop_
_entity_poly.entity_id
_entity_poly.type
_entity_poly.pdbx_seq_one_letter_code
_entity_poly.pdbx_strand_id
1 'polypeptide(L)'
;MNIDKLAKIKNLNTREQNEISKFNIAKTAKLFLDTEIFPDAIRCWLKSNNFSKENSILVEFGQGPICCDSTFSGTLLSMELEFWEFEIEIDAKSGNIVEVYDWRNITKEISVTEHAKGVGKSWGFLCIQVLREHLQSG
;
A
#
# COMPACT_ATOMS: atom_id res chain seq x y z
N MET A 1 -21.18 -8.86 3.42
CA MET A 1 -20.24 -10.00 3.55
C MET A 1 -19.31 -9.71 4.72
N ASN A 2 -19.04 -10.66 5.63
CA ASN A 2 -18.20 -10.42 6.80
C ASN A 2 -16.78 -10.94 6.53
N ILE A 3 -15.86 -10.02 6.24
CA ILE A 3 -14.50 -10.33 5.79
C ILE A 3 -13.66 -10.93 6.93
N ASP A 4 -13.93 -10.53 8.17
CA ASP A 4 -13.27 -11.09 9.37
C ASP A 4 -13.63 -12.57 9.59
N LYS A 5 -14.82 -13.00 9.16
CA LYS A 5 -15.22 -14.42 9.18
C LYS A 5 -14.55 -15.21 8.05
N LEU A 6 -14.36 -14.61 6.88
CA LEU A 6 -13.68 -15.25 5.74
C LEU A 6 -12.18 -15.46 6.01
N ALA A 7 -11.50 -14.48 6.62
CA ALA A 7 -10.07 -14.56 6.94
C ALA A 7 -9.70 -15.72 7.90
N LYS A 8 -10.67 -16.31 8.60
CA LYS A 8 -10.49 -17.45 9.51
C LYS A 8 -10.70 -18.82 8.85
N ILE A 9 -11.09 -18.86 7.58
CA ILE A 9 -11.37 -20.10 6.85
C ILE A 9 -10.07 -20.64 6.25
N LYS A 10 -9.76 -21.91 6.54
CA LYS A 10 -8.49 -22.55 6.18
C LYS A 10 -8.32 -22.81 4.66
N ASN A 11 -9.42 -23.01 3.93
CA ASN A 11 -9.44 -23.28 2.49
C ASN A 11 -10.36 -22.28 1.78
N LEU A 12 -9.84 -21.10 1.47
CA LEU A 12 -10.56 -20.09 0.70
C LEU A 12 -10.44 -20.39 -0.80
N ASN A 13 -11.52 -20.20 -1.54
CA ASN A 13 -11.45 -20.22 -3.00
C ASN A 13 -10.77 -18.95 -3.53
N THR A 14 -10.33 -18.99 -4.79
CA THR A 14 -9.63 -17.88 -5.44
C THR A 14 -10.41 -16.55 -5.41
N ARG A 15 -11.74 -16.60 -5.48
CA ARG A 15 -12.56 -15.39 -5.38
C ARG A 15 -12.46 -14.79 -3.98
N GLU A 16 -12.60 -15.61 -2.94
CA GLU A 16 -12.53 -15.15 -1.55
C GLU A 16 -11.13 -14.62 -1.18
N GLN A 17 -10.06 -15.24 -1.69
CA GLN A 17 -8.69 -14.75 -1.52
C GLN A 17 -8.50 -13.36 -2.16
N ASN A 18 -9.04 -13.15 -3.37
CA ASN A 18 -9.00 -11.85 -4.03
C ASN A 18 -9.77 -10.79 -3.24
N GLU A 19 -10.95 -11.13 -2.71
CA GLU A 19 -11.76 -10.20 -1.91
C GLU A 19 -11.06 -9.78 -0.61
N ILE A 20 -10.42 -10.72 0.10
CA ILE A 20 -9.63 -10.40 1.29
C ILE A 20 -8.44 -9.51 0.93
N SER A 21 -7.74 -9.83 -0.17
CA SER A 21 -6.58 -9.07 -0.61
C SER A 21 -6.98 -7.63 -0.99
N LYS A 22 -8.05 -7.46 -1.78
CA LYS A 22 -8.61 -6.14 -2.10
C LYS A 22 -9.02 -5.37 -0.86
N PHE A 23 -9.66 -6.03 0.10
CA PHE A 23 -10.06 -5.39 1.35
C PHE A 23 -8.86 -4.89 2.14
N ASN A 24 -7.79 -5.69 2.25
CA ASN A 24 -6.57 -5.29 2.91
C ASN A 24 -5.91 -4.11 2.20
N ILE A 25 -5.80 -4.15 0.86
CA ILE A 25 -5.25 -3.03 0.06
C ILE A 25 -6.10 -1.77 0.28
N ALA A 26 -7.43 -1.87 0.26
CA ALA A 26 -8.32 -0.73 0.49
C ALA A 26 -8.23 -0.19 1.94
N LYS A 27 -7.94 -1.05 2.92
CA LYS A 27 -7.65 -0.64 4.29
C LYS A 27 -6.32 0.11 4.37
N THR A 28 -5.28 -0.40 3.72
CA THR A 28 -3.97 0.26 3.63
C THR A 28 -4.06 1.61 2.94
N ALA A 29 -4.83 1.71 1.85
CA ALA A 29 -5.03 2.97 1.13
C ALA A 29 -5.64 4.07 2.02
N LYS A 30 -6.42 3.70 3.04
CA LYS A 30 -6.98 4.66 4.01
C LYS A 30 -5.95 5.15 5.04
N LEU A 31 -4.84 4.44 5.24
CA LEU A 31 -3.78 4.86 6.18
C LEU A 31 -3.13 6.17 5.75
N PHE A 32 -3.15 6.50 4.45
CA PHE A 32 -2.73 7.82 3.95
C PHE A 32 -3.48 9.00 4.58
N LEU A 33 -4.66 8.77 5.15
CA LEU A 33 -5.46 9.77 5.85
C LEU A 33 -5.26 9.74 7.36
N ASP A 34 -4.68 8.66 7.88
CA ASP A 34 -4.55 8.42 9.31
C ASP A 34 -3.22 9.00 9.81
N THR A 35 -3.29 10.12 10.52
CA THR A 35 -2.12 10.80 11.07
C THR A 35 -1.56 10.13 12.31
N GLU A 36 -2.31 9.23 12.96
CA GLU A 36 -1.82 8.48 14.11
C GLU A 36 -0.92 7.32 13.67
N ILE A 37 -1.21 6.74 12.50
CA ILE A 37 -0.49 5.58 11.97
C ILE A 37 0.56 5.98 10.94
N PHE A 38 0.25 6.93 10.05
CA PHE A 38 1.13 7.32 8.96
C PHE A 38 1.85 8.64 9.28
N PRO A 39 3.20 8.66 9.39
CA PRO A 39 3.93 9.87 9.79
C PRO A 39 3.76 11.05 8.83
N ASP A 40 3.56 12.25 9.38
CA ASP A 40 3.41 13.48 8.59
C ASP A 40 4.66 13.85 7.81
N ALA A 41 5.86 13.54 8.32
CA ALA A 41 7.12 13.73 7.60
C ALA A 41 7.12 13.01 6.26
N ILE A 42 6.73 11.73 6.28
CA ILE A 42 6.65 10.88 5.10
C ILE A 42 5.56 11.41 4.17
N ARG A 43 4.40 11.79 4.71
CA ARG A 43 3.30 12.37 3.92
C ARG A 43 3.72 13.63 3.17
N CYS A 44 4.40 14.55 3.84
CA CYS A 44 4.90 15.79 3.25
C CYS A 44 5.98 15.52 2.20
N TRP A 45 6.87 14.56 2.47
CA TRP A 45 7.91 14.16 1.53
C TRP A 45 7.33 13.50 0.28
N LEU A 46 6.36 12.60 0.42
CA LEU A 46 5.64 11.99 -0.69
C LEU A 46 4.92 13.03 -1.54
N LYS A 47 4.25 13.99 -0.90
CA LYS A 47 3.61 15.11 -1.60
C LYS A 47 4.60 15.93 -2.41
N SER A 48 5.81 16.15 -1.87
CA SER A 48 6.89 16.84 -2.58
C SER A 48 7.43 16.04 -3.77
N ASN A 49 7.23 14.72 -3.78
CA ASN A 49 7.53 13.82 -4.89
C ASN A 49 6.31 13.56 -5.80
N ASN A 50 5.27 14.39 -5.73
CA ASN A 50 4.01 14.28 -6.48
C ASN A 50 3.15 13.05 -6.13
N PHE A 51 3.30 12.48 -4.94
CA PHE A 51 2.40 11.44 -4.42
C PHE A 51 1.49 12.00 -3.33
N SER A 52 0.18 11.98 -3.58
CA SER A 52 -0.85 12.38 -2.63
C SER A 52 -2.05 11.45 -2.73
N LYS A 53 -2.99 11.56 -1.80
CA LYS A 53 -4.22 10.75 -1.81
C LYS A 53 -5.08 10.96 -3.07
N GLU A 54 -4.94 12.11 -3.73
CA GLU A 54 -5.71 12.45 -4.91
C GLU A 54 -5.17 11.80 -6.19
N ASN A 55 -3.90 11.40 -6.21
CA ASN A 55 -3.24 10.89 -7.40
C ASN A 55 -2.52 9.54 -7.19
N SER A 56 -2.63 8.96 -6.00
CA SER A 56 -2.01 7.70 -5.64
C SER A 56 -2.71 7.03 -4.47
N ILE A 57 -2.45 5.74 -4.27
CA ILE A 57 -2.84 5.01 -3.07
C ILE A 57 -1.64 4.28 -2.47
N LEU A 58 -1.64 4.14 -1.14
CA LEU A 58 -0.75 3.22 -0.43
C LEU A 58 -1.33 1.81 -0.50
N VAL A 59 -0.59 0.88 -1.09
CA VAL A 59 -1.05 -0.51 -1.27
C VAL A 59 -0.42 -1.45 -0.26
N GLU A 60 0.76 -1.09 0.26
CA GLU A 60 1.46 -1.76 1.35
C GLU A 60 2.07 -0.73 2.29
N PHE A 61 2.07 -1.03 3.58
CA PHE A 61 2.67 -0.19 4.61
C PHE A 61 3.19 -1.06 5.74
N GLY A 62 4.40 -0.75 6.20
CA GLY A 62 5.05 -1.41 7.31
C GLY A 62 5.81 -0.41 8.16
N GLN A 63 5.91 -0.75 9.44
CA GLN A 63 6.84 -0.13 10.37
C GLN A 63 7.85 -1.20 10.77
N GLY A 64 9.10 -0.78 10.95
CA GLY A 64 10.17 -1.64 11.42
C GLY A 64 9.86 -2.28 12.78
N PRO A 65 10.60 -3.33 13.17
CA PRO A 65 10.44 -3.96 14.47
C PRO A 65 10.69 -2.95 15.60
N ILE A 66 10.28 -3.27 16.83
CA ILE A 66 10.38 -2.37 18.00
C ILE A 66 11.80 -1.79 18.21
N CYS A 67 12.86 -2.51 17.83
CA CYS A 67 14.24 -2.01 17.92
C CYS A 67 14.64 -0.98 16.84
N CYS A 68 13.83 -0.85 15.80
CA CYS A 68 13.98 0.06 14.65
C CYS A 68 12.59 0.61 14.25
N ASP A 69 11.79 1.05 15.23
CA ASP A 69 10.43 1.53 15.00
C ASP A 69 10.38 2.93 14.35
N SER A 70 11.53 3.56 14.17
CA SER A 70 11.72 4.79 13.38
C SER A 70 11.69 4.56 11.87
N THR A 71 11.80 3.32 11.40
CA THR A 71 11.83 3.00 9.97
C THR A 71 10.46 2.60 9.46
N PHE A 72 10.07 3.16 8.33
CA PHE A 72 8.79 2.92 7.67
C PHE A 72 9.04 2.51 6.22
N SER A 73 8.31 1.51 5.77
CA SER A 73 8.34 1.06 4.38
C SER A 73 6.96 0.98 3.79
N GLY A 74 6.88 1.03 2.47
CA GLY A 74 5.62 0.87 1.79
C GLY A 74 5.73 0.91 0.28
N THR A 75 4.61 0.56 -0.34
CA THR A 75 4.47 0.58 -1.80
C THR A 75 3.30 1.48 -2.16
N LEU A 76 3.55 2.40 -3.08
CA LEU A 76 2.58 3.31 -3.67
C LEU A 76 2.20 2.87 -5.06
N LEU A 77 0.95 3.13 -5.43
CA LEU A 77 0.47 3.01 -6.80
C LEU A 77 -0.05 4.36 -7.28
N SER A 78 0.56 4.92 -8.32
CA SER A 78 0.12 6.19 -8.94
C SER A 78 -1.05 6.00 -9.92
N MET A 79 -1.66 7.11 -10.35
CA MET A 79 -2.68 7.13 -11.41
C MET A 79 -2.17 6.61 -12.76
N GLU A 80 -0.89 6.78 -13.04
CA GLU A 80 -0.19 6.27 -14.23
C GLU A 80 0.06 4.75 -14.16
N LEU A 81 -0.41 4.10 -13.08
CA LEU A 81 -0.24 2.68 -12.79
C LEU A 81 1.22 2.30 -12.55
N GLU A 82 2.01 3.23 -12.01
CA GLU A 82 3.37 2.98 -11.58
C GLU A 82 3.43 2.59 -10.11
N PHE A 83 4.20 1.55 -9.82
CA PHE A 83 4.48 1.10 -8.46
C PHE A 83 5.80 1.69 -7.98
N TRP A 84 5.77 2.33 -6.81
CA TRP A 84 6.92 2.97 -6.19
C TRP A 84 7.11 2.45 -4.77
N GLU A 85 8.29 1.91 -4.50
CA GLU A 85 8.69 1.43 -3.18
C GLU A 85 9.45 2.52 -2.44
N PHE A 86 9.20 2.65 -1.15
CA PHE A 86 9.97 3.51 -0.26
C PHE A 86 10.36 2.80 1.03
N GLU A 87 11.51 3.20 1.57
CA GLU A 87 11.93 2.92 2.93
C GLU A 87 12.56 4.20 3.52
N ILE A 88 11.98 4.70 4.60
CA ILE A 88 12.31 6.02 5.16
C ILE A 88 12.42 5.89 6.67
N GLU A 89 13.49 6.46 7.22
CA GLU A 89 13.65 6.61 8.66
C GLU A 89 13.30 8.02 9.10
N ILE A 90 12.55 8.11 10.20
CA ILE A 90 12.20 9.36 10.85
C ILE A 90 12.82 9.42 12.25
N ASP A 91 13.25 10.61 12.65
CA ASP A 91 13.70 10.86 14.01
C ASP A 91 12.48 10.89 14.94
N ALA A 92 12.41 9.96 15.89
CA ALA A 92 11.26 9.78 16.77
C ALA A 92 10.98 11.01 17.67
N LYS A 93 11.95 11.91 17.89
CA LYS A 93 11.78 13.09 18.75
C LYS A 93 11.26 14.29 17.98
N SER A 94 11.80 14.52 16.79
CA SER A 94 11.53 15.69 15.97
C SER A 94 10.49 15.43 14.89
N GLY A 95 10.22 14.16 14.56
CA GLY A 95 9.31 13.76 13.51
C GLY A 95 9.81 14.13 12.11
N ASN A 96 11.11 14.41 11.95
CA ASN A 96 11.72 14.73 10.66
C ASN A 96 12.29 13.48 10.00
N ILE A 97 12.36 13.48 8.68
CA ILE A 97 13.09 12.44 7.95
C ILE A 97 14.58 12.54 8.27
N VAL A 98 15.15 11.43 8.71
CA VAL A 98 16.59 11.26 8.91
C VAL A 98 17.23 10.81 7.60
N GLU A 99 16.66 9.78 6.99
CA GLU A 99 17.21 9.13 5.80
C GLU A 99 16.11 8.50 4.94
N VAL A 100 16.35 8.47 3.63
CA VAL A 100 15.54 7.74 2.65
C VAL A 100 16.42 6.61 2.11
N TYR A 101 16.20 5.39 2.60
CA TYR A 101 16.98 4.21 2.21
C TYR A 101 16.60 3.72 0.82
N ASP A 102 15.32 3.73 0.50
CA ASP A 102 14.80 3.36 -0.82
C ASP A 102 13.77 4.36 -1.32
N TRP A 103 13.87 4.64 -2.63
CA TRP A 103 12.87 5.34 -3.42
C TRP A 103 13.03 4.94 -4.87
N ARG A 104 12.26 3.95 -5.32
CA ARG A 104 12.45 3.36 -6.66
C ARG A 104 11.15 2.92 -7.30
N ASN A 105 11.09 3.05 -8.63
CA ASN A 105 10.00 2.53 -9.43
C ASN A 105 10.18 1.02 -9.62
N ILE A 106 9.28 0.24 -9.04
CA ILE A 106 9.27 -1.24 -9.10
C ILE A 106 8.21 -1.78 -10.06
N THR A 107 7.63 -0.94 -10.93
CA THR A 107 6.52 -1.34 -11.83
C THR A 107 6.85 -2.58 -12.67
N LYS A 108 8.11 -2.71 -13.12
CA LYS A 108 8.56 -3.87 -13.91
C LYS A 108 8.72 -5.16 -13.09
N GLU A 109 8.82 -5.04 -11.78
CA GLU A 109 8.93 -6.15 -10.83
C GLU A 109 7.55 -6.68 -10.43
N ILE A 110 6.49 -5.86 -10.59
CA ILE A 110 5.13 -6.20 -10.24
C ILE A 110 4.39 -6.89 -11.40
N SER A 111 3.94 -8.12 -11.15
CA SER A 111 3.06 -8.83 -12.09
C SER A 111 1.65 -8.24 -12.07
N VAL A 112 1.15 -7.87 -13.24
CA VAL A 112 -0.21 -7.37 -13.46
C VAL A 112 -0.93 -8.29 -14.45
N THR A 113 -1.58 -9.31 -13.92
CA THR A 113 -2.38 -10.28 -14.68
C THR A 113 -3.76 -10.49 -14.04
N GLU A 114 -4.80 -10.50 -14.87
CA GLU A 114 -6.17 -10.80 -14.45
C GLU A 114 -6.39 -12.31 -14.24
N HIS A 115 -5.68 -13.14 -15.01
CA HIS A 115 -5.83 -14.58 -15.02
C HIS A 115 -4.46 -15.28 -14.92
N ALA A 116 -4.06 -15.61 -13.69
CA ALA A 116 -2.97 -16.54 -13.41
C ALA A 116 -3.54 -17.94 -13.11
N LYS A 117 -3.06 -18.97 -13.82
CA LYS A 117 -3.47 -20.37 -13.58
C LYS A 117 -3.24 -20.73 -12.12
N GLY A 118 -4.30 -21.17 -11.43
CA GLY A 118 -4.24 -21.69 -10.07
C GLY A 118 -4.24 -20.65 -8.93
N VAL A 119 -4.09 -19.36 -9.22
CA VAL A 119 -3.97 -18.30 -8.19
C VAL A 119 -4.99 -17.17 -8.38
N GLY A 120 -5.54 -16.98 -9.58
CA GLY A 120 -6.53 -15.93 -9.84
C GLY A 120 -5.90 -14.62 -10.31
N LYS A 121 -6.33 -13.50 -9.74
CA LYS A 121 -5.82 -12.16 -10.08
C LYS A 121 -4.52 -11.94 -9.31
N SER A 122 -3.51 -11.42 -9.99
CA SER A 122 -2.27 -10.98 -9.33
C SER A 122 -2.51 -9.84 -8.35
N TRP A 123 -1.62 -9.70 -7.36
CA TRP A 123 -1.66 -8.58 -6.40
C TRP A 123 -1.67 -7.21 -7.10
N GLY A 124 -0.77 -7.01 -8.07
CA GLY A 124 -0.71 -5.76 -8.84
C GLY A 124 -2.01 -5.45 -9.57
N PHE A 125 -2.68 -6.47 -10.12
CA PHE A 125 -4.00 -6.29 -10.71
C PHE A 125 -5.05 -5.85 -9.67
N LEU A 126 -5.04 -6.46 -8.48
CA LEU A 126 -5.96 -6.08 -7.40
C LEU A 126 -5.71 -4.64 -6.92
N CYS A 127 -4.46 -4.20 -6.81
CA CYS A 127 -4.10 -2.83 -6.49
C CYS A 127 -4.69 -1.83 -7.47
N ILE A 128 -4.58 -2.11 -8.78
CA ILE A 128 -5.17 -1.26 -9.83
C ILE A 128 -6.69 -1.22 -9.71
N GLN A 129 -7.35 -2.33 -9.37
CA GLN A 129 -8.79 -2.31 -9.13
C GLN A 129 -9.16 -1.39 -7.95
N VAL A 130 -8.42 -1.48 -6.84
CA VAL A 130 -8.67 -0.64 -5.66
C VAL A 130 -8.39 0.84 -5.95
N LEU A 131 -7.34 1.18 -6.69
CA LEU A 131 -7.06 2.55 -7.12
C LEU A 131 -8.25 3.14 -7.90
N ARG A 132 -8.76 2.39 -8.88
CA ARG A 132 -9.91 2.83 -9.69
C ARG A 132 -11.17 3.04 -8.84
N GLU A 133 -11.42 2.15 -7.88
CA GLU A 133 -12.55 2.26 -6.95
C GLU A 133 -12.37 3.46 -6.00
N HIS A 134 -11.14 3.72 -5.54
CA HIS A 134 -10.80 4.84 -4.67
C HIS A 134 -11.04 6.19 -5.36
N LEU A 135 -10.55 6.34 -6.59
CA LEU A 135 -10.66 7.59 -7.36
C LEU A 135 -12.08 7.85 -7.90
N GLN A 136 -12.91 6.82 -8.04
CA GLN A 136 -14.33 6.98 -8.39
C GLN A 136 -15.21 7.37 -7.19
N SER A 137 -14.71 7.22 -5.96
CA SER A 137 -15.44 7.45 -4.72
C SER A 137 -15.09 8.78 -4.03
N GLY A 138 -14.09 9.51 -4.54
CA GLY A 138 -13.65 10.83 -4.07
C GLY A 138 -14.17 11.95 -4.96
#